data_AF-A0A920VLE5-F1
#
_entry.id   AF-A0A920VLE5-F1
#
_cell.length_a   1.000
_cell.length_b   1.000
_cell.length_c   1.000
_cell.angle_alpha   90.00
_cell.angle_beta   90.00
_cell.angle_gamma   90.00
#
_symmetry.space_group_name_H-M   'P 1'
#
loop_
_entity.id
_entity.type
_entity.pdbx_description
1 polymer ?
#
loop_
_entity_poly.entity_id
_entity_poly.type
_entity_poly.pdbx_seq_one_letter_code
_entity_poly.pdbx_strand_id
1 'polypeptide(L)'
;MNRVEPGLIRVESDELTYDFHIMLRVEIEAALIDGSLKVSELPEAWNAKVKEYLGLEVPNDRLGVLQDVHWSSGQVGTFCNYTIGNVMAGQLFASATEDSRVRDGLATADYLPLREWMTEHVHRHGRRYTRDEILEKATGRALDPTFYIQHLTQKYSDIYEI
;
A
#
# COMPACT_ATOMS: atom_id res chain seq x y z
N MET A 1 3.17 -6.57 16.90
CA MET A 1 4.35 -5.76 16.49
C MET A 1 3.82 -4.61 15.66
N ASN A 2 4.15 -3.35 15.99
CA ASN A 2 3.78 -2.15 15.23
C ASN A 2 4.93 -1.12 15.30
N ARG A 3 6.18 -1.60 15.34
CA ARG A 3 7.35 -0.72 15.39
C ARG A 3 7.54 -0.09 14.02
N VAL A 4 7.73 1.23 14.02
CA VAL A 4 8.01 2.05 12.83
C VAL A 4 9.48 2.40 12.82
N GLU A 5 10.14 2.09 11.71
CA GLU A 5 11.53 2.42 11.49
C GLU A 5 11.81 2.39 9.98
N PRO A 6 12.32 3.48 9.38
CA PRO A 6 12.72 3.47 7.98
C PRO A 6 13.72 2.34 7.71
N GLY A 7 13.40 1.50 6.73
CA GLY A 7 14.25 0.40 6.27
C GLY A 7 14.51 0.49 4.78
N LEU A 8 15.48 -0.29 4.28
CA LEU A 8 15.79 -0.33 2.84
C LEU A 8 14.90 -1.31 2.05
N ILE A 9 14.35 -2.32 2.73
CA ILE A 9 13.66 -3.45 2.11
C ILE A 9 12.15 -3.25 2.18
N ARG A 10 11.53 -3.05 1.02
CA ARG A 10 10.09 -2.78 0.90
C ARG A 10 9.21 -3.91 1.48
N VAL A 11 9.60 -5.16 1.32
CA VAL A 11 8.81 -6.30 1.82
C VAL A 11 8.91 -6.47 3.34
N GLU A 12 9.84 -5.76 3.98
CA GLU A 12 10.08 -5.77 5.44
C GLU A 12 9.66 -4.46 6.10
N SER A 13 9.20 -3.46 5.33
CA SER A 13 8.88 -2.13 5.86
C SER A 13 7.57 -2.13 6.67
N ASP A 14 7.48 -1.19 7.61
CA ASP A 14 6.28 -0.99 8.41
C ASP A 14 5.18 -0.24 7.64
N GLU A 15 3.99 -0.16 8.24
CA GLU A 15 2.79 0.40 7.62
C GLU A 15 2.90 1.91 7.30
N LEU A 16 3.71 2.67 8.04
CA LEU A 16 3.91 4.11 7.79
C LEU A 16 4.99 4.39 6.74
N THR A 17 5.96 3.49 6.59
CA THR A 17 7.09 3.68 5.64
C THR A 17 6.88 2.96 4.31
N TYR A 18 5.98 1.97 4.25
CA TYR A 18 5.73 1.14 3.06
C TYR A 18 5.41 1.95 1.81
N ASP A 19 4.51 2.93 1.89
CA ASP A 19 4.06 3.66 0.70
C ASP A 19 5.15 4.54 0.09
N PHE A 20 6.15 4.99 0.87
CA PHE A 20 7.32 5.68 0.32
C PHE A 20 8.14 4.79 -0.62
N HIS A 21 8.25 3.49 -0.31
CA HIS A 21 8.88 2.53 -1.21
C HIS A 21 8.11 2.38 -2.53
N ILE A 22 6.79 2.51 -2.50
CA ILE A 22 5.96 2.47 -3.72
C ILE A 22 6.11 3.76 -4.51
N MET A 23 6.04 4.92 -3.85
CA MET A 23 6.18 6.23 -4.47
C MET A 23 7.48 6.35 -5.28
N LEU A 24 8.63 6.01 -4.68
CA LEU A 24 9.91 6.12 -5.39
C LEU A 24 9.95 5.26 -6.66
N ARG A 25 9.32 4.06 -6.64
CA ARG A 25 9.29 3.17 -7.80
C ARG A 25 8.37 3.70 -8.88
N VAL A 26 7.22 4.25 -8.51
CA VAL A 26 6.29 4.87 -9.46
C VAL A 26 6.93 6.08 -10.14
N GLU A 27 7.65 6.93 -9.40
CA GLU A 27 8.36 8.07 -9.98
C GLU A 27 9.50 7.64 -10.91
N ILE A 28 10.27 6.63 -10.53
CA ILE A 28 11.33 6.07 -11.37
C ILE A 28 10.73 5.43 -12.64
N GLU A 29 9.64 4.66 -12.52
CA GLU A 29 8.96 4.08 -13.66
C GLU A 29 8.44 5.16 -14.63
N ALA A 30 7.83 6.23 -14.10
CA ALA A 30 7.36 7.34 -14.92
C ALA A 30 8.52 8.00 -15.68
N ALA A 31 9.64 8.27 -15.01
CA ALA A 31 10.81 8.91 -15.62
C ALA A 31 11.51 8.00 -16.66
N LEU A 32 11.49 6.68 -16.46
CA LEU A 32 11.96 5.73 -17.46
C LEU A 32 11.05 5.70 -18.70
N ILE A 33 9.74 5.76 -18.50
CA ILE A 33 8.73 5.68 -19.57
C ILE A 33 8.73 6.96 -20.42
N ASP A 34 8.81 8.13 -19.78
CA ASP A 34 8.83 9.41 -20.48
C ASP A 34 10.22 9.79 -21.06
N GLY A 35 11.25 9.04 -20.69
CA GLY A 35 12.62 9.17 -21.19
C GLY A 35 13.46 10.25 -20.47
N SER A 36 12.95 10.83 -19.38
CA SER A 36 13.70 11.78 -18.55
C SER A 36 14.79 11.12 -17.69
N LEU A 37 14.74 9.79 -17.50
CA LEU A 37 15.76 8.99 -16.82
C LEU A 37 16.29 7.88 -17.72
N LYS A 38 17.63 7.73 -17.82
CA LYS A 38 18.24 6.59 -18.51
C LYS A 38 18.43 5.41 -17.57
N VAL A 39 18.37 4.20 -18.12
CA VAL A 39 18.61 2.95 -17.37
C VAL A 39 19.98 2.94 -16.68
N SER A 40 21.01 3.53 -17.30
CA SER A 40 22.35 3.63 -16.71
C SER A 40 22.42 4.51 -15.47
N GLU A 41 21.43 5.39 -15.26
CA GLU A 41 21.35 6.35 -14.16
C GLU A 41 20.47 5.82 -13.00
N LEU A 42 19.84 4.65 -13.17
CA LEU A 42 18.92 4.08 -12.20
C LEU A 42 19.50 3.89 -10.79
N PRO A 43 20.73 3.37 -10.60
CA PRO A 43 21.29 3.21 -9.26
C PRO A 43 21.39 4.55 -8.50
N GLU A 44 21.79 5.62 -9.19
CA GLU A 44 21.92 6.95 -8.60
C GLU A 44 20.56 7.56 -8.28
N ALA A 45 19.62 7.52 -9.22
CA ALA A 45 18.26 8.01 -9.02
C ALA A 45 17.54 7.27 -7.88
N TRP A 46 17.73 5.95 -7.79
CA TRP A 46 17.21 5.14 -6.69
C TRP A 46 17.75 5.59 -5.34
N ASN A 47 19.07 5.70 -5.21
CA ASN A 47 19.73 6.07 -3.96
C ASN A 47 19.31 7.47 -3.51
N ALA A 48 19.20 8.42 -4.46
CA ALA A 48 18.70 9.76 -4.19
C ALA A 48 17.26 9.75 -3.63
N LYS A 49 16.36 8.97 -4.24
CA LYS A 49 14.97 8.84 -3.78
C LYS A 49 14.82 8.14 -2.44
N VAL A 50 15.64 7.10 -2.18
CA VAL A 50 15.70 6.47 -0.85
C VAL A 50 16.17 7.46 0.20
N LYS A 51 17.17 8.29 -0.11
CA LYS A 51 17.62 9.33 0.81
C LYS A 51 16.54 10.39 1.06
N GLU A 52 15.86 10.82 0.00
CA GLU A 52 14.79 11.83 0.05
C GLU A 52 13.62 11.38 0.93
N TYR A 53 13.08 10.17 0.70
CA TYR A 53 11.87 9.73 1.39
C TYR A 53 12.12 9.00 2.71
N LEU A 54 13.22 8.25 2.81
CA LEU A 54 13.49 7.37 3.95
C LEU A 54 14.67 7.85 4.80
N GLY A 55 15.45 8.83 4.32
CA GLY A 55 16.62 9.35 5.03
C GLY A 55 17.84 8.42 5.04
N LEU A 56 17.78 7.30 4.33
CA LEU A 56 18.77 6.21 4.37
C LEU A 56 19.83 6.32 3.28
N GLU A 57 21.02 5.78 3.58
CA GLU A 57 22.08 5.54 2.59
C GLU A 57 22.00 4.10 2.08
N VAL A 58 22.10 3.92 0.77
CA VAL A 58 22.09 2.59 0.14
C VAL A 58 23.53 2.08 -0.01
N PRO A 59 23.94 1.00 0.68
CA PRO A 59 25.34 0.58 0.70
C PRO A 59 25.76 -0.23 -0.54
N ASN A 60 24.81 -0.75 -1.32
CA ASN A 60 25.03 -1.51 -2.56
C ASN A 60 23.71 -1.76 -3.29
N ASP A 61 23.79 -2.07 -4.59
CA ASP A 61 22.62 -2.25 -5.45
C ASP A 61 21.72 -3.42 -5.05
N ARG A 62 22.25 -4.43 -4.35
CA ARG A 62 21.44 -5.55 -3.80
C ARG A 62 20.41 -5.05 -2.78
N LEU A 63 20.75 -4.03 -2.00
CA LEU A 63 19.84 -3.34 -1.08
C LEU A 63 19.18 -2.09 -1.72
N GLY A 64 19.52 -1.81 -2.97
CA GLY A 64 19.03 -0.68 -3.75
C GLY A 64 18.13 -1.15 -4.89
N VAL A 65 18.49 -0.70 -6.09
CA VAL A 65 17.72 -0.90 -7.34
C VAL A 65 17.47 -2.38 -7.70
N LEU A 66 18.29 -3.32 -7.22
CA LEU A 66 18.14 -4.76 -7.50
C LEU A 66 17.30 -5.51 -6.45
N GLN A 67 16.68 -4.82 -5.48
CA GLN A 67 15.98 -5.50 -4.38
C GLN A 67 14.72 -6.25 -4.82
N ASP A 68 14.06 -5.80 -5.89
CA ASP A 68 12.77 -6.30 -6.36
C ASP A 68 12.87 -6.93 -7.75
N VAL A 69 12.07 -7.98 -7.99
CA VAL A 69 12.08 -8.78 -9.23
C VAL A 69 11.19 -8.21 -10.35
N HIS A 70 10.37 -7.19 -10.06
CA HIS A 70 9.33 -6.71 -10.97
C HIS A 70 9.88 -6.30 -12.34
N TRP A 71 10.88 -5.42 -12.36
CA TRP A 71 11.45 -4.94 -13.63
C TRP A 71 12.17 -6.02 -14.42
N SER A 72 12.89 -6.93 -13.75
CA SER A 72 13.55 -8.05 -14.43
C SER A 72 12.57 -9.09 -14.98
N SER A 73 11.34 -9.13 -14.45
CA SER A 73 10.24 -9.96 -14.96
C SER A 73 9.30 -9.24 -15.93
N GLY A 74 9.63 -8.00 -16.33
CA GLY A 74 8.82 -7.20 -17.27
C GLY A 74 7.57 -6.58 -16.66
N GLN A 75 7.43 -6.58 -15.33
CA GLN A 75 6.34 -5.92 -14.62
C GLN A 75 6.73 -4.46 -14.40
N VAL A 76 6.25 -3.59 -15.31
CA VAL A 76 6.41 -2.13 -15.23
C VAL A 76 5.03 -1.50 -15.06
N GLY A 77 4.90 -0.51 -14.17
CA GLY A 77 3.63 0.13 -13.85
C GLY A 77 2.77 -0.66 -12.85
N THR A 78 3.36 -1.65 -12.18
CA THR A 78 2.63 -2.54 -11.26
C THR A 78 2.71 -2.10 -9.81
N PHE A 79 3.75 -1.35 -9.41
CA PHE A 79 3.98 -1.02 -8.00
C PHE A 79 2.86 -0.18 -7.38
N CYS A 80 2.26 0.73 -8.16
CA CYS A 80 1.16 1.57 -7.68
C CYS A 80 -0.02 0.75 -7.09
N ASN A 81 -0.20 -0.49 -7.55
CA ASN A 81 -1.27 -1.36 -7.06
C ASN A 81 -1.12 -1.74 -5.58
N TYR A 82 0.10 -1.73 -5.02
CA TYR A 82 0.30 -2.04 -3.60
C TYR A 82 -0.29 -0.93 -2.71
N THR A 83 0.05 0.33 -2.96
CA THR A 83 -0.51 1.47 -2.20
C THR A 83 -2.00 1.64 -2.47
N ILE A 84 -2.46 1.44 -3.72
CA ILE A 84 -3.91 1.42 -4.01
C ILE A 84 -4.60 0.34 -3.17
N GLY A 85 -3.98 -0.84 -3.03
CA GLY A 85 -4.46 -1.91 -2.15
C GLY A 85 -4.57 -1.50 -0.68
N ASN A 86 -3.55 -0.82 -0.14
CA ASN A 86 -3.59 -0.28 1.23
C ASN A 86 -4.74 0.71 1.42
N VAL A 87 -4.90 1.65 0.48
CA VAL A 87 -5.97 2.65 0.52
C VAL A 87 -7.35 1.98 0.46
N MET A 88 -7.53 1.05 -0.49
CA MET A 88 -8.77 0.27 -0.61
C MET A 88 -9.06 -0.54 0.66
N ALA A 89 -8.04 -1.13 1.28
CA ALA A 89 -8.21 -1.90 2.50
C ALA A 89 -8.73 -1.03 3.64
N GLY A 90 -8.16 0.17 3.83
CA GLY A 90 -8.64 1.14 4.82
C GLY A 90 -10.10 1.53 4.59
N GLN A 91 -10.47 1.84 3.35
CA GLN A 91 -11.83 2.22 2.98
C GLN A 91 -12.84 1.06 3.14
N LEU A 92 -12.50 -0.14 2.66
CA LEU A 92 -13.35 -1.33 2.79
C LEU A 92 -13.53 -1.71 4.25
N PHE A 93 -12.47 -1.66 5.06
CA PHE A 93 -12.54 -1.98 6.48
C PHE A 93 -13.41 -0.96 7.25
N ALA A 94 -13.30 0.33 6.93
CA ALA A 94 -14.15 1.36 7.51
C ALA A 94 -15.63 1.10 7.19
N SER A 95 -15.97 0.77 5.95
CA SER A 95 -17.35 0.42 5.58
C SER A 95 -17.84 -0.89 6.21
N ALA A 96 -17.00 -1.93 6.27
CA ALA A 96 -17.38 -3.21 6.87
C ALA A 96 -17.68 -3.10 8.37
N THR A 97 -16.95 -2.24 9.08
CA THR A 97 -17.10 -2.05 10.54
C THR A 97 -18.28 -1.15 10.94
N GLU A 98 -19.00 -0.57 9.97
CA GLU A 98 -20.33 0.02 10.21
C GLU A 98 -21.37 -1.06 10.60
N ASP A 99 -21.21 -2.31 10.12
CA ASP A 99 -21.99 -3.46 10.62
C ASP A 99 -21.51 -3.85 12.02
N SER A 100 -22.40 -3.72 13.02
CA SER A 100 -22.07 -4.05 14.40
C SER A 100 -21.62 -5.49 14.58
N ARG A 101 -22.12 -6.44 13.77
CA ARG A 101 -21.70 -7.85 13.84
C ARG A 101 -20.22 -7.99 13.47
N VAL A 102 -19.74 -7.20 12.51
CA VAL A 102 -18.32 -7.18 12.13
C VAL A 102 -17.49 -6.61 13.27
N ARG A 103 -17.86 -5.42 13.77
CA ARG A 103 -17.11 -4.75 14.84
C ARG A 103 -17.05 -5.57 16.13
N ASP A 104 -18.19 -6.12 16.56
CA ASP A 104 -18.29 -6.89 17.81
C ASP A 104 -17.62 -8.26 17.67
N GLY A 105 -17.71 -8.88 16.48
CA GLY A 105 -16.99 -10.12 16.17
C GLY A 105 -15.48 -9.96 16.26
N LEU A 106 -14.92 -8.88 15.68
CA LEU A 106 -13.48 -8.60 15.74
C LEU A 106 -12.96 -8.47 17.18
N ALA A 107 -13.74 -7.89 18.09
CA ALA A 107 -13.36 -7.76 19.51
C ALA A 107 -13.26 -9.12 20.24
N THR A 108 -13.89 -10.16 19.71
CA THR A 108 -13.93 -11.52 20.29
C THR A 108 -13.21 -12.56 19.43
N ALA A 109 -12.43 -12.11 18.43
CA ALA A 109 -11.76 -12.94 17.44
C ALA A 109 -12.70 -13.81 16.59
N ASP A 110 -13.97 -13.41 16.44
CA ASP A 110 -14.88 -13.95 15.44
C ASP A 110 -14.78 -13.17 14.13
N TYR A 111 -14.10 -13.76 13.17
CA TYR A 111 -13.89 -13.18 11.83
C TYR A 111 -14.97 -13.58 10.82
N LEU A 112 -15.94 -14.42 11.20
CA LEU A 112 -16.98 -14.88 10.28
C LEU A 112 -17.81 -13.71 9.72
N PRO A 113 -18.29 -12.74 10.52
CA PRO A 113 -19.07 -11.63 9.99
C PRO A 113 -18.29 -10.78 8.98
N LEU A 114 -16.99 -10.52 9.24
CA LEU A 114 -16.14 -9.79 8.29
C LEU A 114 -15.99 -10.57 6.98
N ARG A 115 -15.73 -11.88 7.05
CA ARG A 115 -15.59 -12.73 5.86
C ARG A 115 -16.88 -12.75 5.04
N GLU A 116 -18.04 -12.82 5.69
CA GLU A 116 -19.35 -12.77 5.02
C GLU A 116 -19.56 -11.42 4.33
N TRP A 117 -19.29 -10.32 5.02
CA TRP A 117 -19.36 -8.98 4.43
C TRP A 117 -18.46 -8.85 3.21
N MET A 118 -17.19 -9.27 3.31
CA MET A 118 -16.25 -9.23 2.18
C MET A 118 -16.68 -10.16 1.04
N THR A 119 -17.27 -11.31 1.35
CA THR A 119 -17.75 -12.25 0.33
C THR A 119 -18.92 -11.66 -0.44
N GLU A 120 -19.85 -11.00 0.26
CA GLU A 120 -21.02 -10.39 -0.37
C GLU A 120 -20.66 -9.18 -1.23
N HIS A 121 -19.81 -8.29 -0.73
CA HIS A 121 -19.55 -7.01 -1.38
C HIS A 121 -18.35 -7.03 -2.33
N VAL A 122 -17.44 -8.00 -2.20
CA VAL A 122 -16.18 -8.04 -2.96
C VAL A 122 -15.99 -9.40 -3.64
N HIS A 123 -15.79 -10.48 -2.86
CA HIS A 123 -15.24 -11.73 -3.41
C HIS A 123 -16.16 -12.41 -4.43
N ARG A 124 -17.49 -12.42 -4.19
CA ARG A 124 -18.45 -13.10 -5.08
C ARG A 124 -18.54 -12.50 -6.48
N HIS A 125 -18.06 -11.26 -6.67
CA HIS A 125 -18.14 -10.57 -7.96
C HIS A 125 -17.01 -10.96 -8.91
N GLY A 126 -15.86 -11.43 -8.41
CA GLY A 126 -14.70 -11.76 -9.22
C GLY A 126 -14.33 -10.62 -10.17
N ARG A 127 -14.34 -10.87 -11.48
CA ARG A 127 -14.07 -9.88 -12.53
C ARG A 127 -15.33 -9.32 -13.21
N ARG A 128 -16.51 -9.48 -12.59
CA ARG A 128 -17.79 -8.98 -13.14
C ARG A 128 -17.81 -7.45 -13.24
N TYR A 129 -17.14 -6.78 -12.31
CA TYR A 129 -17.03 -5.33 -12.23
C TYR A 129 -15.55 -4.95 -12.21
N THR A 130 -15.24 -3.73 -12.64
CA THR A 130 -13.92 -3.13 -12.45
C THR A 130 -13.63 -2.92 -10.96
N ARG A 131 -12.36 -2.74 -10.62
CA ARG A 131 -11.94 -2.45 -9.23
C ARG A 131 -12.72 -1.28 -8.62
N ASP A 132 -12.85 -0.20 -9.38
CA ASP A 132 -13.48 1.03 -8.90
C ASP A 132 -14.99 0.84 -8.73
N GLU A 133 -15.64 0.10 -9.64
CA GLU A 133 -17.05 -0.28 -9.49
C GLU A 133 -17.30 -1.22 -8.30
N ILE A 134 -16.39 -2.16 -8.02
CA ILE A 134 -16.49 -3.03 -6.82
C ILE A 134 -16.41 -2.16 -5.57
N LEU A 135 -15.43 -1.26 -5.50
CA LEU A 135 -15.25 -0.38 -4.36
C LEU A 135 -16.47 0.51 -4.16
N GLU A 136 -16.95 1.17 -5.21
CA GLU A 136 -18.12 2.05 -5.13
C GLU A 136 -19.39 1.29 -4.73
N LYS A 137 -19.58 0.07 -5.24
CA LYS A 137 -20.71 -0.78 -4.81
C LYS A 137 -20.61 -1.23 -3.36
N ALA A 138 -19.40 -1.52 -2.88
CA ALA A 138 -19.16 -2.00 -1.52
C ALA A 138 -19.23 -0.88 -0.47
N THR A 139 -18.78 0.33 -0.82
CA THR A 139 -18.57 1.43 0.15
C THR A 139 -19.41 2.68 -0.15
N GLY A 140 -20.16 2.67 -1.25
CA GLY A 140 -21.03 3.78 -1.69
C GLY A 140 -20.29 5.01 -2.21
N ARG A 141 -18.99 4.91 -2.51
CA ARG A 141 -18.15 6.05 -2.93
C ARG A 141 -16.91 5.58 -3.70
N ALA A 142 -16.32 6.48 -4.49
CA ALA A 142 -15.04 6.26 -5.16
C ALA A 142 -13.87 6.08 -4.17
N LEU A 143 -12.69 5.74 -4.68
CA LEU A 143 -11.47 5.60 -3.89
C LEU A 143 -11.16 6.90 -3.12
N ASP A 144 -11.08 6.80 -1.79
CA ASP A 144 -10.84 7.93 -0.89
C ASP A 144 -9.68 7.58 0.07
N PRO A 145 -8.50 8.21 -0.07
CA PRO A 145 -7.34 7.96 0.79
C PRO A 145 -7.56 8.38 2.24
N THR A 146 -8.58 9.19 2.52
CA THR A 146 -8.85 9.71 3.87
C THR A 146 -9.06 8.59 4.90
N PHE A 147 -9.72 7.49 4.53
CA PHE A 147 -9.94 6.36 5.44
C PHE A 147 -8.64 5.69 5.87
N TYR A 148 -7.72 5.51 4.92
CA TYR A 148 -6.43 4.90 5.20
C TYR A 148 -5.54 5.82 6.03
N ILE A 149 -5.51 7.12 5.70
CA ILE A 149 -4.78 8.12 6.50
C ILE A 149 -5.34 8.16 7.93
N GLN A 150 -6.67 8.21 8.11
CA GLN A 150 -7.29 8.18 9.44
C GLN A 150 -6.96 6.90 10.21
N HIS A 151 -6.96 5.74 9.56
CA HIS A 151 -6.57 4.47 10.17
C HIS A 151 -5.13 4.55 10.72
N LEU A 152 -4.19 4.98 9.88
CA LEU A 152 -2.79 5.12 10.27
C LEU A 152 -2.62 6.13 11.39
N THR A 153 -3.19 7.33 11.24
CA THR A 153 -3.11 8.39 12.25
C THR A 153 -3.63 7.90 13.59
N GLN A 154 -4.85 7.35 13.64
CA GLN A 154 -5.43 6.88 14.91
C GLN A 154 -4.57 5.80 15.56
N LYS A 155 -4.23 4.75 14.79
CA LYS A 155 -3.48 3.60 15.30
C LYS A 155 -2.11 4.03 15.84
N TYR A 156 -1.38 4.85 15.10
CA TYR A 156 -0.02 5.21 15.46
C TYR A 156 0.08 6.34 16.48
N SER A 157 -0.88 7.27 16.52
CA SER A 157 -1.06 8.21 17.64
C SER A 157 -1.33 7.48 18.95
N ASP A 158 -2.18 6.44 18.93
CA ASP A 158 -2.47 5.65 20.14
C ASP A 158 -1.26 4.85 20.63
N ILE A 159 -0.46 4.29 19.70
CA ILE A 159 0.71 3.45 20.05
C ILE A 159 1.89 4.28 20.54
N TYR A 160 2.13 5.44 19.92
CA TYR A 160 3.30 6.28 20.20
C TYR A 160 2.99 7.49 21.09
N GLU A 161 1.72 7.68 21.48
CA GLU A 161 1.24 8.77 22.33
C GLU A 161 1.56 10.16 21.75
N ILE A 162 1.30 10.34 20.45
CA ILE A 162 1.54 11.59 19.69
C ILE A 162 0.28 12.22 19.10
#